data_AF-A0A352VDZ6-F1
#
_entry.id   AF-A0A352VDZ6-F1
#
_cell.length_a   1.000
_cell.length_b   1.000
_cell.length_c   1.000
_cell.angle_alpha   90.00
_cell.angle_beta   90.00
_cell.angle_gamma   90.00
#
_symmetry.space_group_name_H-M   'P 1'
#
loop_
_entity.id
_entity.type
_entity.pdbx_description
1 polymer ?
#
loop_
_entity_poly.entity_id
_entity_poly.type
_entity_poly.pdbx_seq_one_letter_code
_entity_poly.pdbx_strand_id
1 'polypeptide(L)'
;EFYSIIKEYITLPDEFEIHVIDLKTGKNIFNNIDFIKRMEIRNKIFSFFQKNSIPIIYRRIIKNKFENFCIKNYGHGILIQPYIMALPFICKAVDSYLLMNDAQGILIFDEQKEYYLDVEKSLKKLRFENEFNLKTTRIIEKGFFIDSKKSFGIQLVDFIAYYLRKNEEKKLGLKINKFDDEALMFIAKMNIIETNYNDAEITDWIKMRMV
;
A
#
# COMPACT_ATOMS: atom_id res chain seq x y z
N GLU A 1 -2.91 16.31 -12.06
CA GLU A 1 -2.70 17.11 -10.83
C GLU A 1 -1.43 16.71 -10.09
N PHE A 2 -1.26 15.46 -9.64
CA PHE A 2 0.01 15.02 -9.00
C PHE A 2 1.27 15.33 -9.82
N TYR A 3 1.27 14.98 -11.11
CA TYR A 3 2.37 15.30 -12.03
C TYR A 3 2.64 16.81 -12.13
N SER A 4 1.59 17.62 -12.11
CA SER A 4 1.69 19.09 -12.16
C SER A 4 2.38 19.62 -10.91
N ILE A 5 2.05 19.09 -9.72
CA ILE A 5 2.69 19.47 -8.45
C ILE A 5 4.20 19.28 -8.53
N ILE A 6 4.69 18.18 -9.10
CA ILE A 6 6.12 17.90 -9.15
C ILE A 6 6.83 18.79 -10.19
N LYS A 7 6.19 18.99 -11.35
CA LYS A 7 6.71 19.84 -12.43
C LYS A 7 6.89 21.31 -12.03
N GLU A 8 6.16 21.80 -11.04
CA GLU A 8 6.34 23.16 -10.52
C GLU A 8 7.72 23.37 -9.88
N TYR A 9 8.40 22.30 -9.47
CA TYR A 9 9.66 22.38 -8.72
C TYR A 9 10.85 21.77 -9.47
N ILE A 10 10.60 20.80 -10.36
CA ILE A 10 11.66 19.96 -10.94
C ILE A 10 11.36 19.70 -12.41
N THR A 11 12.39 19.80 -13.26
CA THR A 11 12.33 19.28 -14.62
C THR A 11 12.42 17.76 -14.59
N LEU A 12 11.34 17.10 -14.98
CA LEU A 12 11.23 15.64 -14.93
C LEU A 12 11.82 15.00 -16.20
N PRO A 13 12.65 13.93 -16.07
CA PRO A 13 13.04 13.13 -17.22
C PRO A 13 11.87 12.29 -17.73
N ASP A 14 12.03 11.69 -18.92
CA ASP A 14 10.96 10.92 -19.58
C ASP A 14 10.48 9.72 -18.76
N GLU A 15 11.41 9.02 -18.10
CA GLU A 15 11.11 7.96 -17.14
C GLU A 15 11.67 8.36 -15.77
N PHE A 16 10.82 8.41 -14.75
CA PHE A 16 11.23 8.72 -13.38
C PHE A 16 10.33 8.03 -12.37
N GLU A 17 10.88 7.87 -11.17
CA GLU A 17 10.16 7.37 -10.01
C GLU A 17 10.42 8.27 -8.82
N ILE A 18 9.35 8.65 -8.12
CA ILE A 18 9.46 9.45 -6.90
C ILE A 18 9.60 8.50 -5.71
N HIS A 19 10.78 8.50 -5.09
CA HIS A 19 10.98 7.86 -3.81
C HIS A 19 10.90 8.89 -2.67
N VAL A 20 10.10 8.60 -1.64
CA VAL A 20 9.94 9.48 -0.46
C VAL A 20 11.27 9.71 0.26
N ILE A 21 12.16 8.71 0.25
CA ILE A 21 13.49 8.84 0.85
C ILE A 21 14.33 9.88 0.11
N ASP A 22 14.23 9.92 -1.23
CA ASP A 22 14.96 10.90 -2.05
C ASP A 22 14.38 12.30 -1.86
N LEU A 23 13.05 12.41 -1.79
CA LEU A 23 12.38 13.66 -1.44
C LEU A 23 12.83 14.16 -0.05
N LYS A 24 12.96 13.26 0.93
CA LYS A 24 13.41 13.60 2.29
C LYS A 24 14.89 13.96 2.37
N THR A 25 15.73 13.30 1.59
CA THR A 25 17.18 13.49 1.66
C THR A 25 17.71 14.50 0.64
N GLY A 26 16.90 14.92 -0.33
CA GLY A 26 17.31 15.81 -1.41
C GLY A 26 18.22 15.12 -2.42
N LYS A 27 17.94 13.83 -2.71
CA LYS A 27 18.72 13.00 -3.64
C LYS A 27 18.01 12.82 -4.99
N ASN A 28 18.74 12.30 -5.97
CA ASN A 28 18.24 11.95 -7.30
C ASN A 28 17.54 13.14 -7.98
N ILE A 29 16.28 12.99 -8.39
CA ILE A 29 15.50 14.06 -9.03
C ILE A 29 15.29 15.28 -8.11
N PHE A 30 15.50 15.13 -6.80
CA PHE A 30 15.41 16.21 -5.81
C PHE A 30 16.78 16.84 -5.49
N ASN A 31 17.84 16.47 -6.21
CA ASN A 31 19.14 17.14 -6.10
C ASN A 31 18.96 18.63 -6.35
N ASN A 32 19.64 19.46 -5.54
CA ASN A 32 19.58 20.93 -5.59
C ASN A 32 18.23 21.56 -5.22
N ILE A 33 17.25 20.79 -4.77
CA ILE A 33 16.02 21.34 -4.18
C ILE A 33 16.25 21.54 -2.68
N ASP A 34 16.13 22.78 -2.23
CA ASP A 34 16.27 23.13 -0.82
C ASP A 34 15.23 22.40 0.05
N PHE A 35 15.52 22.30 1.35
CA PHE A 35 14.70 21.55 2.30
C PHE A 35 13.26 22.08 2.39
N ILE A 36 13.07 23.40 2.31
CA ILE A 36 11.75 24.03 2.44
C ILE A 36 10.88 23.67 1.24
N LYS A 37 11.40 23.79 0.02
CA LYS A 37 10.69 23.37 -1.19
C LYS A 37 10.35 21.88 -1.19
N ARG A 38 11.24 21.01 -0.68
CA ARG A 38 10.93 19.57 -0.54
C ARG A 38 9.79 19.32 0.44
N MET A 39 9.70 20.08 1.53
CA MET A 39 8.55 20.03 2.42
C MET A 39 7.26 20.53 1.74
N GLU A 40 7.33 21.59 0.95
CA GLU A 40 6.19 22.08 0.19
C GLU A 40 5.66 21.04 -0.80
N ILE A 41 6.55 20.39 -1.56
CA ILE A 41 6.18 19.29 -2.48
C ILE A 41 5.43 18.21 -1.72
N ARG A 42 6.00 17.71 -0.61
CA ARG A 42 5.36 16.71 0.26
C ARG A 42 3.98 17.16 0.70
N ASN A 43 3.86 18.39 1.21
CA ASN A 43 2.60 18.92 1.73
C ASN A 43 1.55 19.07 0.62
N LYS A 44 1.93 19.50 -0.59
CA LYS A 44 1.04 19.56 -1.75
C LYS A 44 0.53 18.19 -2.17
N ILE A 45 1.37 17.16 -2.13
CA ILE A 45 0.94 15.77 -2.38
C ILE A 45 -0.10 15.35 -1.34
N PHE A 46 0.10 15.64 -0.06
CA PHE A 46 -0.91 15.37 0.97
C PHE A 46 -2.21 16.15 0.75
N SER A 47 -2.12 17.42 0.38
CA SER A 47 -3.29 18.23 0.03
C SER A 47 -4.04 17.65 -1.16
N PHE A 48 -3.36 17.05 -2.15
CA PHE A 48 -4.00 16.34 -3.25
C PHE A 48 -4.86 15.16 -2.77
N PHE A 49 -4.35 14.32 -1.85
CA PHE A 49 -5.14 13.24 -1.24
C PHE A 49 -6.38 13.77 -0.51
N GLN A 50 -6.21 14.82 0.30
CA GLN A 50 -7.29 15.40 1.10
C GLN A 50 -8.35 16.07 0.23
N LYS A 51 -7.94 16.89 -0.74
CA LYS A 51 -8.85 17.59 -1.66
C LYS A 51 -9.73 16.61 -2.44
N ASN A 52 -9.15 15.49 -2.87
CA ASN A 52 -9.86 14.47 -3.64
C ASN A 52 -10.53 13.41 -2.75
N SER A 53 -10.43 13.52 -1.41
CA SER A 53 -11.01 12.59 -0.44
C SER A 53 -10.69 11.12 -0.75
N ILE A 54 -9.48 10.86 -1.25
CA ILE A 54 -9.07 9.53 -1.74
C ILE A 54 -9.07 8.55 -0.56
N PRO A 55 -9.86 7.46 -0.61
CA PRO A 55 -9.85 6.43 0.42
C PRO A 55 -8.51 5.68 0.41
N ILE A 56 -7.94 5.50 1.59
CA ILE A 56 -6.67 4.81 1.78
C ILE A 56 -6.93 3.55 2.59
N ILE A 57 -6.89 2.39 1.92
CA ILE A 57 -7.07 1.08 2.55
C ILE A 57 -5.69 0.45 2.71
N TYR A 58 -5.32 0.05 3.93
CA TYR A 58 -4.03 -0.62 4.18
C TYR A 58 -4.12 -1.69 5.27
N ARG A 59 -3.14 -2.59 5.25
CA ARG A 59 -2.93 -3.65 6.25
C ARG A 59 -1.50 -3.53 6.76
N ARG A 60 -1.34 -3.37 8.06
CA ARG A 60 -0.02 -3.44 8.70
C ARG A 60 0.37 -4.89 8.95
N ILE A 61 1.60 -5.24 8.60
CA ILE A 61 2.25 -6.48 9.04
C ILE A 61 3.53 -6.15 9.80
N ILE A 62 3.65 -6.69 11.01
CA ILE A 62 4.88 -6.59 11.81
C ILE A 62 5.73 -7.83 11.50
N LYS A 63 6.87 -7.64 10.83
CA LYS A 63 7.67 -8.73 10.25
C LYS A 63 8.04 -9.83 11.24
N ASN A 64 8.56 -9.49 12.42
CA ASN A 64 8.96 -10.48 13.42
C ASN A 64 7.78 -11.30 13.97
N LYS A 65 6.62 -10.66 14.20
CA LYS A 65 5.41 -11.37 14.64
C LYS A 65 4.90 -12.29 13.54
N PHE A 66 4.98 -11.85 12.28
CA PHE A 66 4.57 -12.64 11.13
C PHE A 66 5.50 -13.84 10.88
N GLU A 67 6.81 -13.66 11.02
CA GLU A 67 7.79 -14.74 10.95
C GLU A 67 7.54 -15.80 12.03
N ASN A 68 7.35 -15.36 13.29
CA ASN A 68 6.99 -16.27 14.39
C ASN A 68 5.66 -17.00 14.13
N PHE A 69 4.67 -16.31 13.54
CA PHE A 69 3.42 -16.93 13.11
C PHE A 69 3.67 -18.01 12.03
N CYS A 70 4.52 -17.73 11.04
CA CYS A 70 4.84 -18.69 9.99
C CYS A 70 5.53 -19.94 10.56
N ILE A 71 6.56 -19.75 11.40
CA ILE A 71 7.28 -20.84 12.06
C ILE A 71 6.32 -21.70 12.89
N LYS A 72 5.41 -21.06 13.65
CA LYS A 72 4.46 -21.78 14.51
C LYS A 72 3.44 -22.62 13.73
N ASN A 73 2.97 -22.15 12.57
CA ASN A 73 1.87 -22.81 11.85
C ASN A 73 2.34 -23.72 10.71
N TYR A 74 3.52 -23.46 10.14
CA TYR A 74 4.02 -24.16 8.96
C TYR A 74 5.39 -24.82 9.20
N GLY A 75 6.02 -24.56 10.35
CA GLY A 75 7.34 -25.10 10.68
C GLY A 75 8.49 -24.26 10.16
N HIS A 76 9.70 -24.67 10.52
CA HIS A 76 10.93 -24.01 10.08
C HIS A 76 11.15 -24.23 8.57
N GLY A 77 11.46 -23.15 7.84
CA GLY A 77 11.80 -23.19 6.41
C GLY A 77 10.69 -22.73 5.46
N ILE A 78 9.45 -22.59 5.93
CA ILE A 78 8.36 -22.01 5.12
C ILE A 78 8.42 -20.48 5.23
N LEU A 79 8.84 -19.83 4.13
CA LEU A 79 8.92 -18.37 4.02
C LEU A 79 7.79 -17.85 3.15
N ILE A 80 6.81 -17.25 3.80
CA ILE A 80 5.65 -16.67 3.13
C ILE A 80 5.91 -15.19 3.01
N GLN A 81 5.67 -14.64 1.83
CA GLN A 81 5.88 -13.22 1.65
C GLN A 81 4.78 -12.42 2.36
N PRO A 82 5.12 -11.42 3.20
CA PRO A 82 4.13 -10.63 3.93
C PRO A 82 3.06 -10.01 3.02
N TYR A 83 3.43 -9.55 1.83
CA TYR A 83 2.47 -8.90 0.94
C TYR A 83 1.43 -9.90 0.37
N ILE A 84 1.78 -11.18 0.13
CA ILE A 84 0.81 -12.23 -0.23
C ILE A 84 -0.17 -12.47 0.91
N MET A 85 0.34 -12.51 2.15
CA MET A 85 -0.51 -12.64 3.33
C MET A 85 -1.48 -11.45 3.48
N ALA A 86 -1.03 -10.23 3.16
CA ALA A 86 -1.86 -9.02 3.28
C ALA A 86 -2.97 -8.97 2.22
N LEU A 87 -2.73 -9.50 1.03
CA LEU A 87 -3.57 -9.30 -0.15
C LEU A 87 -5.05 -9.68 0.06
N PRO A 88 -5.41 -10.84 0.65
CA PRO A 88 -6.80 -11.17 0.93
C PRO A 88 -7.52 -10.16 1.82
N PHE A 89 -6.85 -9.67 2.87
CA PHE A 89 -7.41 -8.66 3.77
C PHE A 89 -7.69 -7.34 3.03
N ILE A 90 -6.75 -6.92 2.17
CA ILE A 90 -6.94 -5.72 1.34
C ILE A 90 -8.08 -5.93 0.36
N CYS A 91 -8.13 -7.07 -0.34
CA CYS A 91 -9.17 -7.36 -1.32
C CYS A 91 -10.56 -7.35 -0.68
N LYS A 92 -10.72 -7.96 0.50
CA LYS A 92 -12.01 -7.96 1.21
C LYS A 92 -12.45 -6.56 1.63
N ALA A 93 -11.52 -5.75 2.12
CA ALA A 93 -11.80 -4.38 2.51
C ALA A 93 -12.15 -3.49 1.31
N VAL A 94 -11.42 -3.65 0.19
CA VAL A 94 -11.73 -2.98 -1.07
C VAL A 94 -13.11 -3.39 -1.58
N ASP A 95 -13.41 -4.69 -1.59
CA ASP A 95 -14.72 -5.20 -2.02
C ASP A 95 -15.86 -4.64 -1.17
N SER A 96 -15.68 -4.59 0.16
CA SER A 96 -16.65 -4.01 1.08
C SER A 96 -16.84 -2.51 0.84
N TYR A 97 -15.75 -1.78 0.61
CA TYR A 97 -15.80 -0.35 0.25
C TYR A 97 -16.56 -0.13 -1.07
N LEU A 98 -16.26 -0.91 -2.10
CA LEU A 98 -16.96 -0.83 -3.39
C LEU A 98 -18.44 -1.16 -3.25
N LEU A 99 -18.80 -2.17 -2.44
CA LEU A 99 -20.18 -2.54 -2.18
C LEU A 99 -20.96 -1.41 -1.51
N MET A 100 -20.37 -0.75 -0.50
CA MET A 100 -21.00 0.39 0.19
C MET A 100 -21.21 1.60 -0.72
N ASN A 101 -20.44 1.73 -1.80
CA ASN A 101 -20.51 2.81 -2.76
C ASN A 101 -21.15 2.40 -4.10
N ASP A 102 -21.76 1.20 -4.14
CA ASP A 102 -22.34 0.58 -5.34
C ASP A 102 -21.47 0.70 -6.61
N ALA A 103 -20.18 0.43 -6.46
CA ALA A 103 -19.18 0.56 -7.50
C ALA A 103 -18.60 -0.80 -7.92
N GLN A 104 -17.91 -0.80 -9.05
CA GLN A 104 -17.00 -1.87 -9.46
C GLN A 104 -15.58 -1.33 -9.50
N GLY A 105 -14.60 -2.18 -9.21
CA GLY A 105 -13.19 -1.79 -9.11
C GLY A 105 -12.27 -2.68 -9.92
N ILE A 106 -11.13 -2.13 -10.31
CA ILE A 106 -10.01 -2.85 -10.90
C ILE A 106 -8.82 -2.71 -9.95
N LEU A 107 -8.07 -3.79 -9.77
CA LEU A 107 -6.80 -3.74 -9.01
C LEU A 107 -5.63 -3.55 -9.98
N ILE A 108 -4.85 -2.51 -9.71
CA ILE A 108 -3.59 -2.21 -10.38
C ILE A 108 -2.48 -2.44 -9.37
N PHE A 109 -1.51 -3.27 -9.74
CA PHE A 109 -0.38 -3.66 -8.91
C PHE A 109 0.91 -3.11 -9.50
N ASP A 110 1.87 -2.85 -8.63
CA ASP A 110 3.26 -2.63 -9.04
C ASP A 110 3.85 -3.91 -9.65
N GLU A 111 4.72 -3.75 -10.64
CA GLU A 111 5.32 -4.87 -11.37
C GLU A 111 6.34 -5.60 -10.49
N GLN A 112 5.88 -6.64 -9.80
CA GLN A 112 6.74 -7.56 -9.04
C GLN A 112 6.68 -8.96 -9.66
N LYS A 113 7.53 -9.18 -10.67
CA LYS A 113 7.55 -10.41 -11.50
C LYS A 113 7.65 -11.70 -10.69
N GLU A 114 8.39 -11.66 -9.58
CA GLU A 114 8.61 -12.79 -8.68
C GLU A 114 7.31 -13.34 -8.07
N TYR A 115 6.27 -12.51 -8.04
CA TYR A 115 5.08 -12.70 -7.21
C TYR A 115 3.78 -12.72 -7.99
N TYR A 116 3.86 -12.47 -9.30
CA TYR A 116 2.73 -12.43 -10.22
C TYR A 116 1.81 -13.65 -10.09
N LEU A 117 2.40 -14.86 -10.12
CA LEU A 117 1.62 -16.10 -10.08
C LEU A 117 0.89 -16.29 -8.75
N ASP A 118 1.50 -15.87 -7.64
CA ASP A 118 0.90 -16.02 -6.32
C ASP A 118 -0.22 -15.00 -6.08
N VAL A 119 -0.06 -13.77 -6.60
CA VAL A 119 -1.12 -12.76 -6.64
C VAL A 119 -2.30 -13.23 -7.48
N GLU A 120 -2.07 -13.67 -8.72
CA GLU A 120 -3.13 -14.16 -9.62
C GLU A 120 -3.86 -15.38 -9.03
N LYS A 121 -3.13 -16.34 -8.47
CA LYS A 121 -3.73 -17.49 -7.75
C LYS A 121 -4.60 -17.02 -6.57
N SER A 122 -4.17 -16.00 -5.83
CA SER A 122 -4.91 -15.44 -4.71
C SER A 122 -6.22 -14.80 -5.17
N LEU A 123 -6.15 -13.93 -6.19
CA LEU A 123 -7.30 -13.24 -6.74
C LEU A 123 -8.33 -14.21 -7.31
N LYS A 124 -7.88 -15.22 -8.07
CA LYS A 124 -8.75 -16.26 -8.62
C LYS A 124 -9.50 -17.01 -7.51
N LYS A 125 -8.79 -17.43 -6.46
CA LYS A 125 -9.40 -18.15 -5.33
C LYS A 125 -10.41 -17.29 -4.57
N LEU A 126 -10.07 -16.05 -4.26
CA LEU A 126 -10.98 -15.10 -3.62
C LEU A 126 -12.28 -14.85 -4.39
N ARG A 127 -12.37 -15.25 -5.66
CA ARG A 127 -13.61 -15.13 -6.45
C ARG A 127 -14.40 -16.43 -6.53
N PHE A 128 -13.72 -17.56 -6.69
CA PHE A 128 -14.36 -18.84 -7.05
C PHE A 128 -14.50 -19.83 -5.88
N GLU A 129 -13.76 -19.66 -4.79
CA GLU A 129 -13.76 -20.60 -3.67
C GLU A 129 -14.99 -20.32 -2.80
N ASN A 130 -16.00 -21.19 -2.87
CA ASN A 130 -17.26 -21.06 -2.13
C ASN A 130 -17.14 -21.54 -0.66
N GLU A 131 -16.02 -22.13 -0.28
CA GLU A 131 -15.80 -22.70 1.05
C GLU A 131 -15.62 -21.63 2.15
N PHE A 132 -15.35 -20.38 1.77
CA PHE A 132 -15.15 -19.27 2.69
C PHE A 132 -15.98 -18.04 2.29
N ASN A 133 -16.43 -17.25 3.27
CA ASN A 133 -17.13 -15.97 3.03
C ASN A 133 -16.21 -14.84 2.50
N LEU A 134 -15.07 -15.22 1.89
CA LEU A 134 -14.04 -14.33 1.38
C LEU A 134 -14.26 -13.92 -0.07
N LYS A 135 -15.41 -14.30 -0.64
CA LYS A 135 -15.77 -13.99 -2.02
C LYS A 135 -15.75 -12.49 -2.27
N THR A 136 -14.96 -12.05 -3.25
CA THR A 136 -15.03 -10.69 -3.80
C THR A 136 -16.03 -10.68 -4.97
N THR A 137 -16.91 -9.68 -4.99
CA THR A 137 -18.02 -9.59 -5.95
C THR A 137 -18.00 -8.33 -6.78
N ARG A 138 -17.27 -7.29 -6.34
CA ARG A 138 -17.18 -5.98 -6.97
C ARG A 138 -15.82 -5.72 -7.63
N ILE A 139 -14.85 -6.62 -7.48
CA ILE A 139 -13.51 -6.51 -8.08
C ILE A 139 -13.44 -7.29 -9.40
N ILE A 140 -13.02 -6.61 -10.47
CA ILE A 140 -12.81 -7.18 -11.81
C ILE A 140 -11.51 -8.01 -11.84
N GLU A 141 -11.55 -9.09 -12.61
CA GLU A 141 -10.84 -10.36 -12.38
C GLU A 141 -9.32 -10.37 -12.52
N LYS A 142 -8.73 -9.44 -13.26
CA LYS A 142 -7.30 -9.50 -13.59
C LYS A 142 -6.54 -8.39 -12.88
N GLY A 143 -5.46 -8.76 -12.19
CA GLY A 143 -4.49 -7.79 -11.70
C GLY A 143 -3.76 -7.17 -12.89
N PHE A 144 -3.80 -5.85 -12.99
CA PHE A 144 -3.00 -5.14 -13.99
C PHE A 144 -1.67 -4.76 -13.35
N PHE A 145 -0.58 -5.35 -13.82
CA PHE A 145 0.76 -5.05 -13.31
C PHE A 145 1.39 -3.97 -14.19
N ILE A 146 1.86 -2.89 -13.56
CA ILE A 146 2.41 -1.73 -14.25
C ILE A 146 3.72 -1.34 -13.59
N ASP A 147 4.73 -1.04 -14.42
CA ASP A 147 5.99 -0.42 -13.99
C ASP A 147 5.70 0.90 -13.24
N SER A 148 6.14 1.00 -11.99
CA SER A 148 5.95 2.18 -11.14
C SER A 148 6.43 3.48 -11.80
N LYS A 149 7.48 3.43 -12.64
CA LYS A 149 7.99 4.58 -13.40
C LYS A 149 6.98 5.15 -14.38
N LYS A 150 6.01 4.34 -14.80
CA LYS A 150 4.97 4.68 -15.79
C LYS A 150 3.61 4.93 -15.14
N SER A 151 3.49 4.78 -13.82
CA SER A 151 2.22 4.91 -13.10
C SER A 151 2.35 5.86 -11.91
N PHE A 152 1.82 7.08 -12.09
CA PHE A 152 1.70 8.04 -10.99
C PHE A 152 0.81 7.53 -9.84
N GLY A 153 -0.17 6.68 -10.14
CA GLY A 153 -1.00 6.05 -9.12
C GLY A 153 -0.19 5.16 -8.19
N ILE A 154 0.71 4.34 -8.74
CA ILE A 154 1.60 3.47 -7.96
C ILE A 154 2.58 4.32 -7.12
N GLN A 155 3.20 5.33 -7.73
CA GLN A 155 4.10 6.23 -6.99
C GLN A 155 3.39 6.97 -5.84
N LEU A 156 2.12 7.34 -6.02
CA LEU A 156 1.29 7.91 -4.96
C LEU A 156 1.01 6.89 -3.84
N VAL A 157 0.76 5.63 -4.19
CA VAL A 157 0.59 4.54 -3.22
C VAL A 157 1.87 4.33 -2.41
N ASP A 158 3.04 4.32 -3.03
CA ASP A 158 4.32 4.22 -2.31
C ASP A 158 4.57 5.43 -1.40
N PHE A 159 4.22 6.63 -1.89
CA PHE A 159 4.30 7.85 -1.10
C PHE A 159 3.49 7.73 0.19
N ILE A 160 2.22 7.35 0.09
CA ILE A 160 1.35 7.24 1.26
C ILE A 160 1.73 6.05 2.15
N ALA A 161 2.11 4.92 1.56
CA ALA A 161 2.53 3.73 2.30
C ALA A 161 3.74 4.01 3.20
N TYR A 162 4.70 4.82 2.74
CA TYR A 162 5.83 5.26 3.55
C TYR A 162 5.38 5.97 4.83
N TYR A 163 4.47 6.94 4.72
CA TYR A 163 4.02 7.74 5.86
C TYR A 163 3.04 7.00 6.76
N LEU A 164 2.20 6.11 6.21
CA LEU A 164 1.42 5.16 7.00
C LEU A 164 2.34 4.28 7.85
N ARG A 165 3.42 3.75 7.25
CA ARG A 165 4.43 2.99 8.00
C ARG A 165 5.05 3.85 9.11
N LYS A 166 5.41 5.11 8.86
CA LYS A 166 5.94 6.01 9.89
C LYS A 166 4.94 6.28 11.03
N ASN A 167 3.66 6.41 10.70
CA ASN A 167 2.59 6.51 11.70
C ASN A 167 2.54 5.25 12.57
N GLU A 168 2.59 4.07 11.95
CA GLU A 168 2.59 2.78 12.66
C GLU A 168 3.85 2.56 13.52
N GLU A 169 5.01 2.97 13.03
CA GLU A 169 6.27 2.95 13.80
C GLU A 169 6.14 3.84 15.05
N LYS A 170 5.56 5.04 14.93
CA LYS A 170 5.29 5.93 16.06
C LYS A 170 4.31 5.31 17.07
N LYS A 171 3.22 4.69 16.60
CA LYS A 171 2.25 3.97 17.46
C LYS A 171 2.92 2.82 18.24
N LEU A 172 4.00 2.23 17.70
CA LEU A 172 4.80 1.20 18.36
C LEU A 172 5.90 1.76 19.29
N GLY A 173 5.96 3.07 19.48
CA GLY A 173 6.96 3.72 20.33
C GLY A 173 8.34 3.89 19.68
N LEU A 174 8.46 3.67 18.37
CA LEU A 174 9.73 3.88 17.67
C LEU A 174 10.00 5.37 17.45
N LYS A 175 11.27 5.74 17.53
CA LYS A 175 11.71 7.13 17.29
C LYS A 175 11.56 7.48 15.82
N ILE A 176 10.88 8.59 15.56
CA ILE A 176 10.77 9.20 14.23
C ILE A 176 11.46 10.57 14.21
N ASN A 177 11.92 10.99 13.04
CA ASN A 177 12.54 12.32 12.88
C ASN A 177 11.45 13.39 12.68
N LYS A 178 11.83 14.67 12.87
CA LYS A 178 10.92 15.81 12.77
C LYS A 178 10.23 15.93 11.40
N PHE A 179 10.95 15.67 10.30
CA PHE A 179 10.38 15.73 8.96
C PHE A 179 9.23 14.72 8.79
N ASP A 180 9.42 13.49 9.27
CA ASP A 180 8.39 12.45 9.21
C ASP A 180 7.24 12.75 10.20
N ASP A 181 7.55 13.30 11.39
CA ASP A 181 6.56 13.63 12.43
C ASP A 181 5.55 14.70 11.99
N GLU A 182 6.04 15.79 11.37
CA GLU A 182 5.19 16.84 10.82
C GLU A 182 4.23 16.32 9.75
N ALA A 183 4.67 15.33 8.96
CA ALA A 183 3.84 14.70 7.94
C ALA A 183 2.65 13.92 8.54
N LEU A 184 2.79 13.41 9.77
CA LEU A 184 1.73 12.62 10.41
C LEU A 184 0.48 13.45 10.75
N MET A 185 0.62 14.78 10.86
CA MET A 185 -0.52 15.68 11.01
C MET A 185 -1.46 15.64 9.79
N PHE A 186 -0.93 15.31 8.59
CA PHE A 186 -1.74 15.11 7.40
C PHE A 186 -2.41 13.74 7.41
N ILE A 187 -1.67 12.69 7.80
CA ILE A 187 -2.18 11.32 7.92
C ILE A 187 -3.39 11.27 8.85
N ALA A 188 -3.35 11.98 9.99
CA ALA A 188 -4.46 12.04 10.93
C ALA A 188 -5.77 12.62 10.36
N LYS A 189 -5.70 13.35 9.23
CA LYS A 189 -6.84 13.99 8.56
C LYS A 189 -7.29 13.24 7.30
N MET A 190 -6.69 12.10 7.00
CA MET A 190 -6.99 11.34 5.78
C MET A 190 -8.15 10.37 5.98
N ASN A 191 -8.79 10.02 4.87
CA ASN A 191 -9.80 8.97 4.82
C ASN A 191 -9.14 7.59 4.85
N ILE A 192 -8.71 7.16 6.03
CA ILE A 192 -7.99 5.91 6.25
C ILE A 192 -8.97 4.83 6.69
N ILE A 193 -8.96 3.72 5.95
CA ILE A 193 -9.71 2.51 6.25
C ILE A 193 -8.70 1.44 6.68
N GLU A 194 -8.49 1.34 7.99
CA GLU A 194 -7.63 0.30 8.56
C GLU A 194 -8.32 -1.06 8.42
N THR A 195 -7.65 -2.00 7.76
CA THR A 195 -8.11 -3.40 7.68
C THR A 195 -7.80 -4.11 9.00
N ASN A 196 -8.51 -3.76 10.07
CA ASN A 196 -8.34 -4.37 11.40
C ASN A 196 -9.02 -5.73 11.55
N TYR A 197 -9.42 -6.35 10.44
CA TYR A 197 -9.93 -7.71 10.41
C TYR A 197 -8.91 -8.65 11.07
N ASN A 198 -9.28 -9.18 12.23
CA ASN A 198 -8.70 -10.40 12.78
C ASN A 198 -9.60 -11.55 12.35
N ASP A 199 -9.75 -11.71 11.03
CA ASP A 199 -10.56 -12.80 10.49
C ASP A 199 -9.80 -14.09 10.70
N ALA A 200 -10.27 -14.87 11.68
CA ALA A 200 -9.93 -16.27 11.80
C ALA A 200 -10.16 -16.95 10.44
N GLU A 201 -11.23 -16.61 9.72
CA GLU A 201 -11.52 -17.11 8.37
C GLU A 201 -10.42 -16.82 7.35
N ILE A 202 -9.91 -15.58 7.26
CA ILE A 202 -8.79 -15.25 6.35
C ILE A 202 -7.54 -15.98 6.80
N THR A 203 -7.29 -16.02 8.11
CA THR A 203 -6.11 -16.69 8.66
C THR A 203 -6.15 -18.20 8.39
N ASP A 204 -7.32 -18.83 8.49
CA ASP A 204 -7.55 -20.25 8.26
C ASP A 204 -7.55 -20.57 6.76
N TRP A 205 -8.10 -19.70 5.91
CA TRP A 205 -7.93 -19.77 4.46
C TRP A 205 -6.46 -19.74 4.06
N ILE A 206 -5.65 -18.88 4.69
CA ILE A 206 -4.22 -18.81 4.43
C ILE A 206 -3.52 -20.10 4.91
N LYS A 207 -3.90 -20.65 6.08
CA LYS A 207 -3.35 -21.92 6.58
C LYS A 207 -3.61 -23.09 5.65
N MET A 208 -4.83 -23.23 5.14
CA MET A 208 -5.19 -24.32 4.23
C MET A 208 -4.50 -24.24 2.86
N ARG A 209 -3.93 -23.09 2.51
CA ARG A 209 -3.28 -22.87 1.22
C ARG A 209 -1.76 -23.12 1.23
N MET A 210 -1.13 -23.11 2.40
CA MET A 210 0.33 -23.15 2.52
C MET A 210 0.88 -24.50 3.02
N VAL A 211 0.00 -25.50 3.05
CA VAL A 211 0.30 -26.92 3.20
C VAL A 211 0.11 -27.61 1.87
#